data_AF-A0A2E9WF70-F1
#
_entry.id   AF-A0A2E9WF70-F1
#
_cell.length_a   1.000
_cell.length_b   1.000
_cell.length_c   1.000
_cell.angle_alpha   90.00
_cell.angle_beta   90.00
_cell.angle_gamma   90.00
#
_symmetry.space_group_name_H-M   'P 1'
#
loop_
_entity.id
_entity.type
_entity.pdbx_description
1 polymer ?
#
loop_
_entity_poly.entity_id
_entity_poly.type
_entity_poly.pdbx_seq_one_letter_code
_entity_poly.pdbx_strand_id
1 'polypeptide(L)'
;MSLIDAALLASGLAEAWLAGHVGQEAAVSWTTVEGRRPQVHHDDALNLPAEERGLVQATGRVAAVVHQAPSEQTIDDLVALALEHDVARLTLRCTLPADLQPKLQGSLDRQLSRRHGRRVAFLCHAGQGPDVHLLCVGPTLQEGVR
;
A
#
# COMPACT_ATOMS: atom_id res chain seq x y z
N MET A 1 -7.70 2.84 -2.35
CA MET A 1 -7.41 1.54 -1.69
C MET A 1 -6.61 1.77 -0.42
N SER A 2 -6.99 1.09 0.66
CA SER A 2 -6.31 1.16 1.96
C SER A 2 -6.09 -0.22 2.57
N LEU A 3 -5.00 -0.33 3.34
CA LEU A 3 -4.75 -1.40 4.29
C LEU A 3 -5.18 -0.90 5.67
N ILE A 4 -6.19 -1.53 6.25
CA ILE A 4 -6.80 -1.14 7.53
C ILE A 4 -6.17 -1.95 8.66
N ASP A 5 -6.08 -1.35 9.85
CA ASP A 5 -5.63 -2.08 11.03
C ASP A 5 -6.59 -3.24 11.37
N ALA A 6 -6.02 -4.40 11.67
CA ALA A 6 -6.81 -5.61 11.93
C ALA A 6 -7.64 -5.50 13.22
N ALA A 7 -7.22 -4.72 14.22
CA ALA A 7 -8.00 -4.53 15.44
C ALA A 7 -9.25 -3.69 15.18
N LEU A 8 -9.17 -2.70 14.28
CA LEU A 8 -10.35 -1.93 13.87
C LEU A 8 -11.39 -2.84 13.20
N LEU A 9 -10.97 -3.72 12.30
CA LEU A 9 -11.89 -4.69 11.70
C LEU A 9 -12.45 -5.67 12.75
N ALA A 10 -11.60 -6.24 13.60
CA ALA A 10 -12.02 -7.17 14.64
C ALA A 10 -12.98 -6.56 15.68
N SER A 11 -12.93 -5.25 15.88
CA SER A 11 -13.86 -4.54 16.77
C SER A 11 -15.30 -4.46 16.23
N GLY A 12 -15.52 -4.73 14.95
CA GLY A 12 -16.80 -4.53 14.27
C GLY A 12 -17.10 -3.08 13.91
N LEU A 13 -16.18 -2.13 14.17
CA LEU A 13 -16.39 -0.70 13.91
C LEU A 13 -15.87 -0.23 12.55
N ALA A 14 -15.16 -1.08 11.79
CA ALA A 14 -14.48 -0.66 10.56
C ALA A 14 -15.40 -0.07 9.49
N GLU A 15 -16.60 -0.64 9.29
CA GLU A 15 -17.55 -0.13 8.29
C GLU A 15 -18.09 1.25 8.68
N ALA A 16 -18.57 1.40 9.92
CA ALA A 16 -19.05 2.67 10.43
C ALA A 16 -17.94 3.74 10.45
N TRP A 17 -16.73 3.34 10.83
CA TRP A 17 -15.56 4.21 10.80
C TRP A 17 -15.21 4.66 9.38
N LEU A 18 -15.18 3.73 8.41
CA LEU A 18 -14.91 4.07 7.01
C LEU A 18 -15.97 5.03 6.47
N ALA A 19 -17.25 4.77 6.70
CA ALA A 19 -18.35 5.62 6.25
C ALA A 19 -18.27 7.07 6.79
N GLY A 20 -17.59 7.28 7.92
CA GLY A 20 -17.30 8.62 8.44
C GLY A 20 -16.12 9.34 7.77
N HIS A 21 -15.28 8.61 7.03
CA HIS A 21 -14.00 9.10 6.48
C HIS A 21 -13.89 9.04 4.95
N VAL A 22 -14.68 8.18 4.31
CA VAL A 22 -14.99 8.27 2.88
C VAL A 22 -16.31 9.03 2.74
N GLY A 23 -16.53 9.75 1.64
CA GLY A 23 -17.79 10.45 1.42
C GLY A 23 -18.99 9.50 1.55
N GLN A 24 -20.16 9.99 1.97
CA GLN A 24 -21.35 9.14 2.19
C GLN A 24 -21.80 8.37 0.94
N GLU A 25 -21.42 8.83 -0.25
CA GLU A 25 -21.71 8.19 -1.54
C GLU A 25 -20.56 7.34 -2.08
N ALA A 26 -19.43 7.28 -1.37
CA ALA A 26 -18.26 6.54 -1.83
C ALA A 26 -18.54 5.04 -1.86
N ALA A 27 -18.24 4.40 -3.00
CA ALA A 27 -18.30 2.95 -3.10
C ALA A 27 -17.17 2.35 -2.25
N VAL A 28 -17.52 1.43 -1.35
CA VAL A 28 -16.57 0.71 -0.49
C VAL A 28 -16.70 -0.79 -0.76
N SER A 29 -15.58 -1.45 -1.01
CA SER A 29 -15.54 -2.89 -1.25
C SER A 29 -14.35 -3.53 -0.52
N TRP A 30 -14.64 -4.49 0.36
CA TRP A 30 -13.61 -5.26 1.05
C TRP A 30 -13.08 -6.38 0.15
N THR A 31 -11.78 -6.37 -0.11
CA THR A 31 -11.10 -7.41 -0.91
C THR A 31 -10.44 -8.47 -0.04
N THR A 32 -10.10 -8.16 1.21
CA THR A 32 -9.59 -9.13 2.17
C THR A 32 -9.99 -8.70 3.57
N VAL A 33 -10.67 -9.58 4.30
CA VAL A 33 -11.12 -9.35 5.68
C VAL A 33 -10.42 -10.26 6.70
N GLU A 34 -9.64 -11.23 6.21
CA GLU A 34 -8.92 -12.19 7.05
C GLU A 34 -7.42 -11.87 7.12
N GLY A 35 -6.77 -12.30 8.21
CA GLY A 35 -5.34 -12.13 8.41
C GLY A 35 -4.96 -10.76 8.98
N ARG A 36 -3.69 -10.36 8.76
CA ARG A 36 -3.07 -9.20 9.45
C ARG A 36 -3.19 -7.87 8.71
N ARG A 37 -3.64 -7.87 7.46
CA ARG A 37 -3.71 -6.67 6.60
C ARG A 37 -5.03 -6.64 5.84
N PRO A 38 -6.16 -6.40 6.52
CA PRO A 38 -7.44 -6.14 5.85
C PRO A 38 -7.31 -5.09 4.75
N GLN A 39 -7.97 -5.33 3.62
CA GLN A 39 -7.87 -4.51 2.43
C GLN A 39 -9.25 -4.00 2.02
N VAL A 40 -9.31 -2.70 1.76
CA VAL A 40 -10.54 -2.05 1.31
C VAL A 40 -10.27 -1.18 0.09
N HIS A 41 -11.13 -1.31 -0.91
CA HIS A 41 -11.21 -0.44 -2.07
C HIS A 41 -12.24 0.64 -1.79
N HIS A 42 -11.86 1.86 -2.13
CA HIS A 42 -12.68 3.06 -2.02
C HIS A 42 -12.23 4.05 -3.09
N ASP A 43 -13.16 4.88 -3.52
CA ASP A 43 -12.96 5.82 -4.63
C ASP A 43 -12.49 7.20 -4.18
N ASP A 44 -12.68 7.53 -2.90
CA ASP A 44 -12.29 8.80 -2.29
C ASP A 44 -11.03 8.67 -1.42
N ALA A 45 -10.24 9.74 -1.36
CA ALA A 45 -9.10 9.80 -0.46
C ALA A 45 -9.55 9.81 1.00
N LEU A 46 -8.93 8.99 1.84
CA LEU A 46 -9.16 9.04 3.29
C LEU A 46 -8.57 10.33 3.86
N ASN A 47 -9.43 11.20 4.38
CA ASN A 47 -9.02 12.38 5.12
C ASN A 47 -9.06 12.09 6.62
N LEU A 48 -7.91 11.76 7.21
CA LEU A 48 -7.83 11.29 8.59
C LEU A 48 -7.26 12.35 9.55
N PRO A 49 -7.89 12.56 10.71
CA PRO A 49 -7.28 13.34 11.78
C PRO A 49 -6.03 12.60 12.32
N ALA A 50 -5.13 13.32 12.98
CA ALA A 50 -3.82 12.79 13.36
C ALA A 50 -3.90 11.57 14.29
N GLU A 51 -4.85 11.60 15.22
CA GLU A 51 -5.15 10.57 16.20
C GLU A 51 -5.62 9.24 15.58
N GLU A 52 -6.18 9.28 14.37
CA GLU A 52 -6.74 8.10 13.69
C GLU A 52 -5.81 7.52 12.62
N ARG A 53 -4.69 8.19 12.32
CA ARG A 53 -3.72 7.70 11.32
C ARG A 53 -3.20 6.29 11.64
N GLY A 54 -3.17 5.90 12.91
CA GLY A 54 -2.78 4.55 13.34
C GLY A 54 -3.75 3.45 12.90
N LEU A 55 -5.00 3.78 12.56
CA LEU A 55 -6.01 2.84 12.10
C LEU A 55 -5.84 2.44 10.62
N VAL A 56 -4.95 3.12 9.89
CA VAL A 56 -4.63 2.86 8.49
C VAL A 56 -3.14 2.57 8.34
N GLN A 57 -2.82 1.34 7.95
CA GLN A 57 -1.44 0.89 7.79
C GLN A 57 -0.79 1.41 6.50
N ALA A 58 -1.60 1.62 5.46
CA ALA A 58 -1.22 2.25 4.20
C ALA A 58 -2.47 2.70 3.42
N THR A 59 -2.36 3.80 2.66
CA THR A 59 -3.42 4.25 1.74
C THR A 59 -2.82 4.82 0.47
N GLY A 60 -3.48 4.60 -0.66
CA GLY A 60 -3.01 5.07 -1.95
C GLY A 60 -3.98 4.74 -3.08
N ARG A 61 -3.70 5.33 -4.24
CA ARG A 61 -4.39 5.05 -5.50
C ARG A 61 -3.69 3.89 -6.19
N VAL A 62 -4.45 2.91 -6.68
CA VAL A 62 -3.91 1.83 -7.52
C VAL A 62 -3.35 2.46 -8.80
N ALA A 63 -2.06 2.24 -9.07
CA ALA A 63 -1.36 2.78 -10.22
C ALA A 63 -1.04 1.71 -11.27
N ALA A 64 -0.78 0.48 -10.83
CA ALA A 64 -0.49 -0.65 -11.70
C ALA A 64 -0.86 -1.99 -11.04
N VAL A 65 -1.11 -3.00 -11.88
CA VAL A 65 -1.21 -4.41 -11.49
C VAL A 65 0.12 -5.09 -11.83
N VAL A 66 0.68 -5.81 -10.87
CA VAL A 66 1.96 -6.54 -11.01
C VAL A 66 1.66 -8.03 -10.98
N HIS A 67 1.87 -8.71 -12.10
CA HIS A 67 1.54 -10.13 -12.28
C HIS A 67 2.65 -11.10 -11.85
N GLN A 68 3.62 -10.61 -11.08
CA GLN A 68 4.74 -11.40 -10.58
C GLN A 68 5.00 -11.05 -9.12
N ALA A 69 5.29 -12.08 -8.32
CA ALA A 69 5.69 -11.90 -6.94
C ALA A 69 7.08 -11.23 -6.86
N PRO A 70 7.31 -10.35 -5.87
CA PRO A 70 8.64 -9.80 -5.62
C PRO A 70 9.64 -10.91 -5.27
N SER A 71 10.72 -10.98 -6.02
CA SER A 71 11.85 -11.88 -5.79
C SER A 71 13.16 -11.17 -6.12
N GLU A 72 14.29 -11.82 -5.87
CA GLU A 72 15.59 -11.26 -6.26
C GLU A 72 15.73 -11.09 -7.77
N GLN A 73 15.00 -11.89 -8.56
CA GLN A 73 15.02 -11.82 -10.02
C GLN A 73 14.11 -10.72 -10.59
N THR A 74 13.01 -10.40 -9.88
CA THR A 74 11.97 -9.47 -10.37
C THR A 74 12.06 -8.09 -9.73
N ILE A 75 12.99 -7.88 -8.78
CA ILE A 75 13.07 -6.63 -8.01
C ILE A 75 13.41 -5.43 -8.88
N ASP A 76 14.23 -5.61 -9.92
CA ASP A 76 14.64 -4.52 -10.81
C ASP A 76 13.47 -4.07 -11.71
N ASP A 77 12.60 -4.98 -12.13
CA ASP A 77 11.35 -4.64 -12.82
C ASP A 77 10.44 -3.80 -11.93
N LEU A 78 10.35 -4.16 -10.65
CA LEU A 78 9.54 -3.42 -9.68
C LEU A 78 10.13 -2.02 -9.42
N VAL A 79 11.45 -1.88 -9.43
CA VAL A 79 12.12 -0.56 -9.37
C VAL A 79 11.78 0.27 -10.61
N ALA A 80 11.87 -0.31 -11.81
CA ALA A 80 11.53 0.38 -13.05
C ALA A 80 10.09 0.90 -13.03
N LEU A 81 9.13 0.03 -12.68
CA LEU A 81 7.72 0.39 -12.55
C LEU A 81 7.49 1.48 -11.48
N ALA A 82 8.18 1.39 -10.34
CA ALA A 82 8.08 2.42 -9.31
C ALA A 82 8.54 3.79 -9.83
N LEU A 83 9.62 3.84 -10.61
CA LEU A 83 10.15 5.08 -11.19
C LEU A 83 9.23 5.68 -12.25
N GLU A 84 8.59 4.85 -13.08
CA GLU A 84 7.55 5.29 -14.03
C GLU A 84 6.40 6.02 -13.31
N HIS A 85 6.14 5.63 -12.07
CA HIS A 85 5.16 6.25 -11.19
C HIS A 85 5.75 7.29 -10.22
N ASP A 86 6.95 7.84 -10.47
CA ASP A 86 7.58 8.89 -9.66
C ASP A 86 7.70 8.51 -8.16
N VAL A 87 7.93 7.23 -7.88
CA VAL A 87 8.04 6.71 -6.52
C VAL A 87 9.46 6.87 -5.98
N ALA A 88 9.57 7.53 -4.84
CA ALA A 88 10.80 7.69 -4.06
C ALA A 88 11.04 6.51 -3.11
N ARG A 89 9.95 5.94 -2.58
CA ARG A 89 9.98 4.89 -1.56
C ARG A 89 8.83 3.92 -1.78
N LEU A 90 9.16 2.64 -1.96
CA LEU A 90 8.21 1.55 -2.11
C LEU A 90 8.29 0.60 -0.92
N THR A 91 7.18 0.40 -0.21
CA THR A 91 7.10 -0.55 0.92
C THR A 91 6.42 -1.85 0.50
N LEU A 92 7.04 -2.99 0.78
CA LEU A 92 6.44 -4.30 0.54
C LEU A 92 5.42 -4.64 1.64
N ARG A 93 4.13 -4.61 1.27
CA ARG A 93 2.97 -4.96 2.12
C ARG A 93 2.24 -6.22 1.63
N CYS A 94 2.90 -7.04 0.83
CA CYS A 94 2.48 -8.41 0.50
C CYS A 94 3.06 -9.46 1.49
N THR A 95 2.60 -10.69 1.37
CA THR A 95 3.10 -11.85 2.11
C THR A 95 4.37 -12.34 1.44
N LEU A 96 5.47 -12.39 2.20
CA LEU A 96 6.78 -12.84 1.74
C LEU A 96 7.43 -13.71 2.83
N PRO A 97 8.33 -14.64 2.48
CA PRO A 97 9.17 -15.33 3.45
C PRO A 97 9.92 -14.34 4.35
N ALA A 98 10.02 -14.67 5.65
CA ALA A 98 10.55 -13.76 6.67
C ALA A 98 12.03 -13.37 6.43
N ASP A 99 12.81 -14.25 5.82
CA ASP A 99 14.20 -14.04 5.46
C ASP A 99 14.37 -13.26 4.14
N LEU A 100 13.38 -13.33 3.25
CA LEU A 100 13.38 -12.67 1.94
C LEU A 100 12.92 -11.21 2.03
N GLN A 101 11.91 -10.92 2.85
CA GLN A 101 11.31 -9.59 2.94
C GLN A 101 12.32 -8.47 3.26
N PRO A 102 13.23 -8.61 4.25
CA PRO A 102 14.22 -7.57 4.54
C PRO A 102 15.22 -7.36 3.39
N LYS A 103 15.58 -8.44 2.67
CA LYS A 103 16.52 -8.37 1.55
C LYS A 103 15.93 -7.58 0.38
N LEU A 104 14.70 -7.90 -0.01
CA LEU A 104 14.00 -7.22 -1.11
C LEU A 104 13.69 -5.76 -0.75
N GLN A 105 13.20 -5.51 0.46
CA GLN A 105 12.96 -4.14 0.94
C GLN A 105 14.25 -3.31 0.91
N GLY A 106 15.36 -3.87 1.41
CA GLY A 106 16.65 -3.19 1.37
C GLY A 106 17.17 -2.94 -0.06
N SER A 107 16.86 -3.82 -1.02
CA SER A 107 17.18 -3.59 -2.43
C SER A 107 16.40 -2.39 -2.98
N LEU A 108 15.08 -2.36 -2.78
CA LEU A 108 14.21 -1.24 -3.18
C LEU A 108 14.69 0.08 -2.59
N ASP A 109 14.96 0.10 -1.28
CA ASP A 109 15.37 1.32 -0.58
C ASP A 109 16.69 1.87 -1.16
N ARG A 110 17.68 1.00 -1.43
CA ARG A 110 18.96 1.41 -2.04
C ARG A 110 18.82 1.87 -3.48
N GLN A 111 17.97 1.22 -4.26
CA GLN A 111 17.83 1.54 -5.68
C GLN A 111 17.02 2.82 -5.91
N LEU A 112 15.95 3.02 -5.14
CA LEU A 112 15.08 4.18 -5.26
C LEU A 112 15.65 5.44 -4.60
N SER A 113 16.39 5.32 -3.49
CA SER A 113 17.02 6.49 -2.82
C SER A 113 18.02 7.25 -3.68
N ARG A 114 18.56 6.61 -4.72
CA ARG A 114 19.48 7.23 -5.69
C ARG A 114 18.74 7.98 -6.81
N ARG A 115 17.42 8.02 -6.79
CA ARG A 115 16.57 8.56 -7.85
C ARG A 115 15.71 9.70 -7.33
N HIS A 116 15.27 10.59 -8.21
CA HIS A 116 14.50 11.80 -7.88
C HIS A 116 12.99 11.55 -7.74
N GLY A 117 12.58 10.34 -7.34
CA GLY A 117 11.17 10.05 -7.10
C GLY A 117 10.62 10.96 -6.00
N ARG A 118 9.32 11.28 -6.06
CA ARG A 118 8.68 12.18 -5.09
C ARG A 118 7.53 11.57 -4.32
N ARG A 119 7.06 10.38 -4.66
CA ARG A 119 5.88 9.74 -4.04
C ARG A 119 6.27 8.57 -3.15
N VAL A 120 5.48 8.33 -2.12
CA VAL A 120 5.51 7.05 -1.38
C VAL A 120 4.56 6.07 -2.03
N ALA A 121 4.91 4.80 -2.02
CA ALA A 121 4.06 3.73 -2.51
C ALA A 121 4.17 2.49 -1.63
N PHE A 122 3.20 1.60 -1.81
CA PHE A 122 3.23 0.26 -1.25
C PHE A 122 2.78 -0.76 -2.27
N LEU A 123 3.31 -1.98 -2.15
CA LEU A 123 2.88 -3.13 -2.92
C LEU A 123 2.05 -4.05 -2.02
N CYS A 124 0.84 -4.42 -2.42
CA CYS A 124 -0.02 -5.34 -1.68
C CYS A 124 -0.61 -6.42 -2.60
N HIS A 125 -1.18 -7.49 -2.04
CA HIS A 125 -1.86 -8.50 -2.87
C HIS A 125 -3.13 -7.91 -3.50
N ALA A 126 -3.45 -8.33 -4.72
CA ALA A 126 -4.67 -7.90 -5.40
C ALA A 126 -5.93 -8.69 -4.98
N GLY A 127 -5.79 -9.72 -4.14
CA GLY A 127 -6.85 -10.68 -3.81
C GLY A 127 -7.16 -11.68 -4.94
N GLN A 128 -6.52 -11.54 -6.11
CA GLN A 128 -6.70 -12.40 -7.29
C GLN A 128 -5.52 -13.39 -7.40
N GLY A 129 -5.46 -14.37 -6.51
CA GLY A 129 -4.35 -15.35 -6.45
C GLY A 129 -3.07 -14.84 -5.78
N PRO A 130 -2.08 -15.73 -5.54
CA PRO A 130 -0.91 -15.40 -4.72
C PRO A 130 0.08 -14.45 -5.40
N ASP A 131 0.15 -14.48 -6.73
CA ASP A 131 1.21 -13.79 -7.49
C ASP A 131 0.79 -12.43 -8.05
N VAL A 132 -0.50 -12.07 -7.94
CA VAL A 132 -1.02 -10.79 -8.42
C VAL A 132 -1.00 -9.76 -7.30
N HIS A 133 -0.34 -8.65 -7.59
CA HIS A 133 -0.10 -7.55 -6.68
C HIS A 133 -0.58 -6.23 -7.25
N LEU A 134 -0.82 -5.26 -6.37
CA LEU A 134 -1.18 -3.89 -6.72
C LEU A 134 -0.08 -2.96 -6.25
N LEU A 135 0.44 -2.13 -7.17
CA LEU A 135 1.24 -0.98 -6.83
C LEU A 135 0.31 0.18 -6.51
N CYS A 136 0.28 0.58 -5.25
CA CYS A 136 -0.54 1.66 -4.74
C CYS A 136 0.34 2.87 -4.42
N VAL A 137 0.08 3.99 -5.08
CA VAL A 137 0.86 5.22 -4.95
C VAL A 137 0.11 6.20 -4.05
N GLY A 138 0.78 6.64 -2.98
CA GLY A 138 0.30 7.65 -2.05
C GLY A 138 0.58 9.07 -2.51
N PRO A 139 0.37 10.07 -1.63
CA PRO A 139 0.63 11.46 -1.96
C PRO A 139 2.12 11.74 -2.20
N THR A 140 2.39 12.85 -2.87
CA THR A 140 3.74 13.40 -3.01
C THR A 140 4.30 13.73 -1.63
N LEU A 141 5.53 13.29 -1.36
CA LEU A 141 6.32 13.71 -0.23
C LEU A 141 6.47 15.23 -0.31
N GLN A 142 5.96 15.94 0.69
CA GLN A 142 6.22 17.36 0.81
C GLN A 142 7.74 17.55 1.04
N GLU A 143 8.36 18.45 0.28
CA GLU A 143 9.74 18.85 0.54
C GLU A 143 9.82 19.50 1.92
N GLY A 144 10.37 18.79 2.91
CA GLY A 144 10.71 19.41 4.20
C GLY A 144 10.18 18.74 5.47
N VAL A 145 10.36 17.43 5.63
CA VAL A 145 10.70 16.90 6.96
C VAL A 145 11.90 15.98 6.78
N ARG A 146 13.09 16.57 6.97
CA ARG A 146 14.35 15.84 7.15
C ARG A 146 14.43 15.34 8.58
#